data_AF-A0A954PPD8-F1
#
_entry.id   AF-A0A954PPD8-F1
#
_cell.length_a   1.000
_cell.length_b   1.000
_cell.length_c   1.000
_cell.angle_alpha   90.00
_cell.angle_beta   90.00
_cell.angle_gamma   90.00
#
_symmetry.space_group_name_H-M   'P 1'
#
loop_
_entity.id
_entity.type
_entity.pdbx_description
1 polymer ?
#
loop_
_entity_poly.entity_id
_entity_poly.type
_entity_poly.pdbx_seq_one_letter_code
_entity_poly.pdbx_strand_id
1 'polypeptide(L)'
;RFLQLQSTESGSTLSIGENGGQLASTLGLRTMDVNTPVGQLNFGQGIFAKDQANDLIIKRTNGSEMLVNLDGVQTVGDVLSRINNHVDNFTASLRVTATLATSGNGLVLTAPSGVEPIQIKNAGGSQAAWGLGLVAQGSERASGVSSGSNSVIRGADVSGVEVEGVFTSLLRMREAVHSGSTEDLERITAALDVDEQRMSMARSLVGTRQQAIERMKDLSAEQQVQLKGIESQELDADLAQVISELTARQTALEASLQLMGQSSRRSLFDYL
;
A
#
# COMPACT_ATOMS: atom_id res chain seq x y z
N ARG A 1 16.66 -14.74 -1.90
CA ARG A 1 15.73 -14.23 -0.85
C ARG A 1 15.54 -12.76 -1.16
N PHE A 2 14.40 -12.39 -1.74
CA PHE A 2 14.13 -11.01 -2.14
C PHE A 2 13.50 -10.27 -0.95
N LEU A 3 13.98 -9.07 -0.66
CA LEU A 3 13.32 -8.16 0.28
C LEU A 3 12.13 -7.56 -0.43
N GLN A 4 11.00 -7.40 0.27
CA GLN A 4 9.82 -6.72 -0.24
C GLN A 4 9.54 -5.54 0.67
N LEU A 5 9.41 -4.35 0.08
CA LEU A 5 8.93 -3.16 0.77
C LEU A 5 7.54 -2.82 0.27
N GLN A 6 6.68 -2.40 1.19
CA GLN A 6 5.33 -1.98 0.89
C GLN A 6 5.06 -0.68 1.66
N SER A 7 4.59 0.35 0.95
CA SER A 7 4.05 1.53 1.60
C SER A 7 2.64 1.23 2.11
N THR A 8 2.30 1.80 3.27
CA THR A 8 0.93 1.80 3.83
C THR A 8 0.33 3.20 3.87
N GLU A 9 1.10 4.21 3.46
CA GLU A 9 0.66 5.59 3.43
C GLU A 9 -0.08 5.89 2.12
N SER A 10 -1.32 6.36 2.23
CA SER A 10 -2.13 6.74 1.07
C SER A 10 -1.73 8.12 0.54
N GLY A 11 -1.71 8.25 -0.78
CA GLY A 11 -1.45 9.52 -1.47
C GLY A 11 0.02 9.98 -1.52
N SER A 12 0.94 9.23 -0.90
CA SER A 12 2.38 9.42 -1.12
C SER A 12 2.91 8.46 -2.18
N THR A 13 3.99 8.86 -2.84
CA THR A 13 4.70 8.05 -3.81
C THR A 13 5.93 7.45 -3.14
N LEU A 14 6.02 6.13 -3.07
CA LEU A 14 7.22 5.42 -2.66
C LEU A 14 8.22 5.42 -3.82
N SER A 15 9.42 5.94 -3.56
CA SER A 15 10.56 5.85 -4.45
C SER A 15 11.76 5.32 -3.69
N ILE A 16 12.44 4.34 -4.26
CA ILE A 16 13.67 3.78 -3.71
C ILE A 16 14.74 3.93 -4.77
N GLY A 17 15.67 4.84 -4.52
CA GLY A 17 16.80 5.13 -5.38
C GLY A 17 18.13 4.76 -4.73
N GLU A 18 19.21 5.04 -5.45
CA GLU A 18 20.56 4.89 -4.90
C GLU A 18 20.99 6.11 -4.08
N ASN A 19 22.04 5.99 -3.28
CA ASN A 19 22.69 7.13 -2.64
C ASN A 19 24.22 7.06 -2.79
N GLY A 20 24.68 7.09 -4.04
CA GLY A 20 26.10 6.96 -4.40
C GLY A 20 26.61 5.52 -4.52
N GLY A 21 25.77 4.53 -4.19
CA GLY A 21 26.07 3.10 -4.31
C GLY A 21 25.18 2.38 -5.34
N GLN A 22 25.10 1.06 -5.20
CA GLN A 22 24.25 0.17 -6.03
C GLN A 22 23.44 -0.81 -5.16
N LEU A 23 23.28 -0.52 -3.87
CA LEU A 23 22.72 -1.48 -2.92
C LEU A 23 21.22 -1.70 -3.19
N ALA A 24 20.47 -0.64 -3.52
CA ALA A 24 19.05 -0.79 -3.82
C ALA A 24 18.84 -1.69 -5.05
N SER A 25 19.66 -1.51 -6.08
CA SER A 25 19.65 -2.33 -7.30
C SER A 25 20.06 -3.78 -6.99
N THR A 26 21.14 -3.97 -6.21
CA THR A 26 21.64 -5.30 -5.82
C THR A 26 20.63 -6.10 -5.00
N LEU A 27 19.84 -5.41 -4.16
CA LEU A 27 18.78 -6.03 -3.37
C LEU A 27 17.45 -6.17 -4.15
N GLY A 28 17.37 -5.66 -5.38
CA GLY A 28 16.15 -5.65 -6.19
C GLY A 28 15.05 -4.74 -5.63
N LEU A 29 15.43 -3.72 -4.87
CA LEU A 29 14.52 -2.79 -4.20
C LEU A 29 14.35 -1.47 -4.93
N ARG A 30 15.25 -1.16 -5.87
CA ARG A 30 15.21 0.09 -6.62
C ARG A 30 13.94 0.16 -7.46
N THR A 31 13.21 1.28 -7.37
CA THR A 31 11.93 1.45 -8.10
C THR A 31 12.13 1.71 -9.60
N MET A 32 13.29 2.24 -10.01
CA MET A 32 13.70 2.33 -11.41
C MET A 32 15.03 1.63 -11.64
N ASP A 33 15.04 0.55 -12.40
CA ASP A 33 16.26 -0.13 -12.86
C ASP A 33 16.20 -0.38 -14.37
N VAL A 34 17.29 -0.88 -14.95
CA VAL A 34 17.38 -1.18 -16.39
C VAL A 34 16.33 -2.20 -16.84
N ASN A 35 15.85 -3.06 -15.95
CA ASN A 35 14.81 -4.04 -16.26
C ASN A 35 13.39 -3.51 -16.06
N THR A 36 13.21 -2.28 -15.54
CA THR A 36 11.89 -1.69 -15.34
C THR A 36 11.21 -1.53 -16.72
N PRO A 37 10.02 -2.10 -16.93
CA PRO A 37 9.29 -1.93 -18.18
C PRO A 37 8.91 -0.46 -18.39
N VAL A 38 9.11 0.07 -19.60
CA VAL A 38 8.75 1.47 -19.89
C VAL A 38 7.25 1.72 -19.73
N GLY A 39 6.41 0.69 -19.96
CA GLY A 39 4.97 0.75 -19.75
C GLY A 39 4.53 0.87 -18.30
N GLN A 40 5.40 0.57 -17.32
CA GLN A 40 5.09 0.74 -15.90
C GLN A 40 5.39 2.15 -15.37
N LEU A 41 6.12 2.96 -16.15
CA LEU A 41 6.41 4.34 -15.79
C LEU A 41 5.13 5.19 -15.74
N ASN A 42 5.17 6.29 -15.00
CA ASN A 42 4.05 7.22 -14.82
C ASN A 42 2.77 6.50 -14.34
N PHE A 43 2.94 5.60 -13.37
CA PHE A 43 1.84 4.81 -12.79
C PHE A 43 1.11 3.92 -13.81
N GLY A 44 1.87 3.32 -14.73
CA GLY A 44 1.34 2.41 -15.75
C GLY A 44 0.87 3.08 -17.05
N GLN A 45 1.05 4.40 -17.18
CA GLN A 45 0.74 5.13 -18.43
C GLN A 45 1.82 4.93 -19.50
N GLY A 46 3.04 4.63 -19.07
CA GLY A 46 4.18 4.44 -19.95
C GLY A 46 4.79 5.74 -20.44
N ILE A 47 5.35 5.73 -21.66
CA ILE A 47 6.12 6.86 -22.20
C ILE A 47 5.45 7.56 -23.40
N PHE A 48 4.29 7.09 -23.88
CA PHE A 48 3.58 7.72 -25.01
C PHE A 48 4.49 8.02 -26.22
N ALA A 49 5.31 7.02 -26.59
CA ALA A 49 6.12 7.05 -27.79
C ALA A 49 5.24 6.88 -29.04
N LYS A 50 5.71 7.38 -30.18
CA LYS A 50 4.99 7.36 -31.44
C LYS A 50 5.60 6.33 -32.39
N ASP A 51 4.77 5.39 -32.82
CA ASP A 51 5.17 4.36 -33.76
C ASP A 51 5.71 4.93 -35.08
N GLN A 52 6.81 4.34 -35.55
CA GLN A 52 7.45 4.62 -36.85
C GLN A 52 7.91 6.08 -37.00
N ALA A 53 8.15 6.78 -35.89
CA ALA A 53 8.60 8.16 -35.88
C ALA A 53 9.74 8.36 -34.87
N ASN A 54 10.43 9.50 -34.95
CA ASN A 54 11.35 9.89 -33.88
C ASN A 54 10.54 10.36 -32.67
N ASP A 55 11.08 10.12 -31.48
CA ASP A 55 10.45 10.43 -30.20
C ASP A 55 11.18 11.52 -29.41
N LEU A 56 12.50 11.50 -29.46
CA LEU A 56 13.36 12.45 -28.76
C LEU A 56 14.20 13.21 -29.76
N ILE A 57 14.37 14.51 -29.52
CA ILE A 57 15.37 15.33 -30.22
C ILE A 57 16.36 15.82 -29.18
N ILE A 58 17.60 15.35 -29.28
CA ILE A 58 18.71 15.77 -28.42
C ILE A 58 19.58 16.74 -29.21
N LYS A 59 19.57 18.02 -28.83
CA LYS A 59 20.49 19.02 -29.37
C LYS A 59 21.80 18.95 -28.59
N ARG A 60 22.88 18.63 -29.29
CA ARG A 60 24.23 18.49 -28.73
C ARG A 60 24.88 19.85 -28.51
N THR A 61 25.99 19.88 -27.79
CA THR A 61 26.66 21.11 -27.36
C THR A 61 27.28 21.96 -28.48
N ASN A 62 27.38 21.40 -29.69
CA ASN A 62 27.75 22.12 -30.92
C ASN A 62 26.55 22.61 -31.74
N GLY A 63 25.33 22.44 -31.24
CA GLY A 63 24.08 22.83 -31.89
C GLY A 63 23.47 21.81 -32.86
N SER A 64 24.18 20.74 -33.20
CA SER A 64 23.61 19.68 -34.05
C SER A 64 22.62 18.79 -33.30
N GLU A 65 21.57 18.34 -33.98
CA GLU A 65 20.52 17.52 -33.40
C GLU A 65 20.80 16.02 -33.61
N MET A 66 20.30 15.20 -32.70
CA MET A 66 20.26 13.74 -32.77
C MET A 66 18.81 13.32 -32.52
N LEU A 67 18.20 12.67 -33.50
CA LEU A 67 16.80 12.27 -33.44
C LEU A 67 16.72 10.78 -33.07
N VAL A 68 16.14 10.49 -31.91
CA VAL A 68 16.07 9.12 -31.38
C VAL A 68 14.64 8.60 -31.52
N ASN A 69 14.49 7.49 -32.24
CA ASN A 69 13.27 6.69 -32.32
C ASN A 69 13.31 5.60 -31.23
N LEU A 70 12.20 5.43 -30.50
CA LEU A 70 12.04 4.48 -29.40
C LEU A 70 11.12 3.29 -29.77
N ASP A 71 10.87 3.04 -31.06
CA ASP A 71 10.07 1.89 -31.51
C ASP A 71 10.65 0.58 -30.99
N GLY A 72 9.78 -0.27 -30.42
CA GLY A 72 10.14 -1.59 -29.92
C GLY A 72 10.93 -1.60 -28.61
N VAL A 73 11.13 -0.44 -27.96
CA VAL A 73 11.70 -0.34 -26.61
C VAL A 73 10.71 -0.95 -25.60
N GLN A 74 11.18 -1.86 -24.75
CA GLN A 74 10.34 -2.49 -23.71
C GLN A 74 10.74 -2.07 -22.30
N THR A 75 12.01 -1.77 -22.07
CA THR A 75 12.58 -1.49 -20.75
C THR A 75 13.36 -0.17 -20.71
N VAL A 76 13.58 0.35 -19.51
CA VAL A 76 14.46 1.51 -19.31
C VAL A 76 15.87 1.23 -19.86
N GLY A 77 16.36 0.00 -19.72
CA GLY A 77 17.63 -0.44 -20.31
C GLY A 77 17.67 -0.31 -21.83
N ASP A 78 16.56 -0.62 -22.51
CA ASP A 78 16.44 -0.44 -23.96
C ASP A 78 16.49 1.04 -24.35
N VAL A 79 15.87 1.94 -23.58
CA VAL A 79 15.96 3.40 -23.78
C VAL A 79 17.40 3.87 -23.68
N LEU A 80 18.09 3.49 -22.60
CA LEU A 80 19.50 3.84 -22.39
C LEU A 80 20.36 3.32 -23.54
N SER A 81 20.13 2.09 -23.96
CA SER A 81 20.86 1.45 -25.06
C SER A 81 20.60 2.14 -26.39
N ARG A 82 19.34 2.55 -26.66
CA ARG A 82 18.95 3.26 -27.87
C ARG A 82 19.63 4.63 -27.99
N ILE A 83 19.74 5.37 -26.89
CA ILE A 83 20.44 6.66 -26.87
C ILE A 83 21.95 6.45 -26.99
N ASN A 84 22.52 5.59 -26.15
CA ASN A 84 23.97 5.41 -26.08
C ASN A 84 24.56 4.85 -27.39
N ASN A 85 23.85 3.93 -28.04
CA ASN A 85 24.29 3.27 -29.27
C ASN A 85 23.70 3.91 -30.54
N HIS A 86 23.13 5.11 -30.44
CA HIS A 86 22.59 5.82 -31.59
C HIS A 86 23.70 6.08 -32.63
N VAL A 87 23.38 5.97 -33.92
CA VAL A 87 24.35 6.07 -35.03
C VAL A 87 25.14 7.38 -35.04
N ASP A 88 24.52 8.47 -34.58
CA ASP A 88 25.14 9.80 -34.49
C ASP A 88 25.89 10.07 -33.16
N ASN A 89 26.00 9.07 -32.27
CA ASN A 89 26.50 9.23 -30.90
C ASN A 89 27.94 8.72 -30.67
N PHE A 90 28.67 8.40 -31.74
CA PHE A 90 30.02 7.83 -31.65
C PHE A 90 31.15 8.87 -31.62
N THR A 91 30.87 10.15 -31.90
CA THR A 91 31.87 11.22 -31.84
C THR A 91 32.18 11.60 -30.39
N ALA A 92 33.41 11.29 -29.93
CA ALA A 92 33.79 11.42 -28.52
C ALA A 92 33.57 12.82 -27.91
N SER A 93 33.80 13.89 -28.67
CA SER A 93 33.62 15.28 -28.23
C SER A 93 32.16 15.74 -28.15
N LEU A 94 31.22 14.98 -28.72
CA LEU A 94 29.79 15.33 -28.78
C LEU A 94 28.89 14.24 -28.21
N ARG A 95 29.49 13.17 -27.67
CA ARG A 95 28.79 11.97 -27.21
C ARG A 95 27.91 12.30 -26.02
N VAL A 96 26.65 11.90 -26.12
CA VAL A 96 25.66 11.95 -25.06
C VAL A 96 25.60 10.58 -24.41
N THR A 97 25.93 10.52 -23.13
CA THR A 97 25.84 9.30 -22.32
C THR A 97 24.57 9.35 -21.48
N ALA A 98 23.70 8.37 -21.68
CA ALA A 98 22.50 8.14 -20.86
C ALA A 98 22.78 7.07 -19.81
N THR A 99 22.50 7.36 -18.54
CA THR A 99 22.61 6.42 -17.43
C THR A 99 21.43 6.55 -16.47
N LEU A 100 21.26 5.58 -15.58
CA LEU A 100 20.45 5.80 -14.37
C LEU A 100 21.18 6.76 -13.42
N ALA A 101 20.42 7.50 -12.62
CA ALA A 101 20.98 8.34 -11.57
C ALA A 101 21.75 7.50 -10.53
N THR A 102 22.89 7.99 -10.05
CA THR A 102 23.67 7.37 -8.98
C THR A 102 23.20 7.78 -7.58
N SER A 103 22.39 8.83 -7.49
CA SER A 103 21.69 9.27 -6.28
C SER A 103 20.24 9.56 -6.67
N GLY A 104 19.29 8.98 -5.93
CA GLY A 104 17.88 8.96 -6.28
C GLY A 104 17.56 8.01 -7.44
N ASN A 105 16.54 8.39 -8.21
CA ASN A 105 16.06 7.69 -9.40
C ASN A 105 15.97 8.64 -10.60
N GLY A 106 15.54 8.10 -11.73
CA GLY A 106 15.44 8.83 -12.99
C GLY A 106 16.67 8.62 -13.88
N LEU A 107 16.55 9.15 -15.09
CA LEU A 107 17.60 9.09 -16.10
C LEU A 107 18.49 10.32 -16.01
N VAL A 108 19.76 10.15 -16.35
CA VAL A 108 20.74 11.23 -16.42
C VAL A 108 21.38 11.21 -17.80
N LEU A 109 21.34 12.34 -18.49
CA LEU A 109 22.05 12.55 -19.74
C LEU A 109 23.26 13.43 -19.45
N THR A 110 24.43 13.01 -19.91
CA THR A 110 25.69 13.73 -19.75
C THR A 110 26.35 13.86 -21.11
N ALA A 111 26.81 15.05 -21.47
CA ALA A 111 27.72 15.21 -22.62
C ALA A 111 28.88 16.13 -22.25
N PRO A 112 30.00 16.09 -23.01
CA PRO A 112 31.07 17.06 -22.86
C PRO A 112 30.54 18.50 -23.03
N SER A 113 31.03 19.42 -22.21
CA SER A 113 30.72 20.85 -22.34
C SER A 113 31.15 21.37 -23.72
N GLY A 114 30.36 22.29 -24.28
CA GLY A 114 30.65 22.92 -25.57
C GLY A 114 30.12 24.35 -25.63
N VAL A 115 29.74 24.81 -26.83
CA VAL A 115 29.27 26.19 -27.06
C VAL A 115 27.96 26.44 -26.32
N GLU A 116 27.05 25.48 -26.38
CA GLU A 116 25.74 25.50 -25.72
C GLU A 116 25.59 24.28 -24.80
N PRO A 117 24.74 24.34 -23.77
CA PRO A 117 24.37 23.16 -23.01
C PRO A 117 23.63 22.13 -23.89
N ILE A 118 23.66 20.85 -23.49
CA ILE A 118 22.80 19.86 -24.16
C ILE A 118 21.33 20.24 -23.96
N GLN A 119 20.49 19.93 -24.93
CA GLN A 119 19.05 20.10 -24.79
C GLN A 119 18.32 18.85 -25.24
N ILE A 120 17.17 18.59 -24.65
CA ILE A 120 16.27 17.51 -25.06
C ILE A 120 14.84 18.03 -25.14
N LYS A 121 14.11 17.59 -26.17
CA LYS A 121 12.69 17.87 -26.39
C LYS A 121 11.99 16.67 -26.99
N ASN A 122 10.66 16.67 -26.92
CA ASN A 122 9.84 15.75 -27.68
C ASN A 122 10.00 15.99 -29.19
N ALA A 123 10.06 14.90 -29.95
CA ALA A 123 9.88 14.94 -31.39
C ALA A 123 8.37 15.04 -31.73
N GLY A 124 8.05 15.58 -32.90
CA GLY A 124 6.67 15.95 -33.25
C GLY A 124 5.64 14.82 -33.09
N GLY A 125 4.72 15.00 -32.14
CA GLY A 125 3.63 14.06 -31.85
C GLY A 125 3.98 12.93 -30.88
N SER A 126 5.20 12.89 -30.34
CA SER A 126 5.59 12.01 -29.23
C SER A 126 5.58 12.79 -27.91
N GLN A 127 5.36 12.10 -26.79
CA GLN A 127 5.48 12.66 -25.44
C GLN A 127 6.55 11.93 -24.61
N ALA A 128 7.43 11.15 -25.26
CA ALA A 128 8.42 10.31 -24.59
C ALA A 128 9.42 11.05 -23.71
N ALA A 129 9.80 12.29 -24.04
CA ALA A 129 10.68 13.06 -23.19
C ALA A 129 10.01 13.43 -21.85
N TRP A 130 8.70 13.66 -21.84
CA TRP A 130 7.91 13.82 -20.61
C TRP A 130 7.75 12.50 -19.88
N GLY A 131 7.36 11.45 -20.60
CA GLY A 131 7.15 10.12 -20.02
C GLY A 131 8.41 9.51 -19.40
N LEU A 132 9.59 9.84 -19.91
CA LEU A 132 10.88 9.43 -19.34
C LEU A 132 11.37 10.34 -18.19
N GLY A 133 10.63 11.40 -17.88
CA GLY A 133 10.99 12.40 -16.87
C GLY A 133 12.14 13.32 -17.30
N LEU A 134 12.61 13.25 -18.55
CA LEU A 134 13.74 14.04 -19.05
C LEU A 134 13.38 15.51 -19.32
N VAL A 135 12.10 15.78 -19.55
CA VAL A 135 11.51 17.11 -19.70
C VAL A 135 10.32 17.22 -18.75
N ALA A 136 10.19 18.34 -18.05
CA ALA A 136 9.02 18.57 -17.20
C ALA A 136 7.73 18.62 -18.03
N GLN A 137 6.63 18.06 -17.50
CA GLN A 137 5.34 18.07 -18.18
C GLN A 137 4.90 19.50 -18.51
N GLY A 138 4.34 19.70 -19.72
CA GLY A 138 3.97 21.02 -20.23
C GLY A 138 5.13 21.90 -20.69
N SER A 139 6.38 21.51 -20.46
CA SER A 139 7.56 22.22 -20.97
C SER A 139 7.96 21.71 -22.35
N GLU A 140 8.36 22.61 -23.24
CA GLU A 140 8.78 22.24 -24.60
C GLU A 140 10.12 21.49 -24.64
N ARG A 141 11.03 21.80 -23.71
CA ARG A 141 12.41 21.27 -23.69
C ARG A 141 13.04 21.38 -22.31
N ALA A 142 14.06 20.55 -22.06
CA ALA A 142 14.99 20.69 -20.94
C ALA A 142 16.38 21.05 -21.44
N SER A 143 17.13 21.83 -20.66
CA SER A 143 18.50 22.25 -20.94
C SER A 143 19.44 21.76 -19.84
N GLY A 144 20.61 21.29 -20.24
CA GLY A 144 21.63 20.79 -19.34
C GLY A 144 22.26 21.91 -18.52
N VAL A 145 22.71 21.55 -17.33
CA VAL A 145 23.47 22.43 -16.43
C VAL A 145 24.93 22.01 -16.45
N SER A 146 25.84 22.98 -16.49
CA SER A 146 27.28 22.70 -16.46
C SER A 146 27.71 22.10 -15.12
N SER A 147 28.39 20.95 -15.18
CA SER A 147 28.96 20.24 -14.04
C SER A 147 30.38 19.80 -14.38
N GLY A 148 31.37 20.57 -13.94
CA GLY A 148 32.76 20.40 -14.35
C GLY A 148 32.91 20.55 -15.87
N SER A 149 33.51 19.56 -16.52
CA SER A 149 33.71 19.52 -17.98
C SER A 149 32.51 18.95 -18.76
N ASN A 150 31.37 18.77 -18.10
CA ASN A 150 30.17 18.18 -18.70
C ASN A 150 28.96 19.11 -18.63
N SER A 151 28.03 18.94 -19.56
CA SER A 151 26.65 19.46 -19.48
C SER A 151 25.71 18.30 -19.16
N VAL A 152 24.90 18.45 -18.10
CA VAL A 152 24.13 17.35 -17.51
C VAL A 152 22.65 17.71 -17.42
N ILE A 153 21.78 16.81 -17.90
CA ILE A 153 20.33 16.83 -17.63
C ILE A 153 20.03 15.70 -16.66
N ARG A 154 19.33 16.03 -15.57
CA ARG A 154 18.80 15.06 -14.61
C ARG A 154 17.29 15.00 -14.79
N GLY A 155 16.80 13.83 -15.17
CA GLY A 155 15.37 13.58 -15.26
C GLY A 155 14.72 13.43 -13.88
N ALA A 156 13.42 13.66 -13.84
CA ALA A 156 12.58 13.36 -12.70
C ALA A 156 12.42 11.84 -12.51
N ASP A 157 12.04 11.44 -11.30
CA ASP A 157 11.65 10.06 -11.04
C ASP A 157 10.20 9.83 -11.49
N VAL A 158 10.04 8.97 -12.49
CA VAL A 158 8.76 8.56 -13.07
C VAL A 158 8.42 7.10 -12.75
N SER A 159 9.18 6.45 -11.86
CA SER A 159 8.99 5.04 -11.44
C SER A 159 8.27 4.88 -10.11
N GLY A 160 7.72 5.97 -9.59
CA GLY A 160 7.10 5.99 -8.27
C GLY A 160 6.01 4.92 -8.11
N VAL A 161 6.00 4.26 -6.96
CA VAL A 161 5.00 3.25 -6.60
C VAL A 161 4.01 3.85 -5.62
N GLU A 162 2.73 3.55 -5.78
CA GLU A 162 1.66 4.09 -4.94
C GLU A 162 0.91 2.98 -4.22
N VAL A 163 0.36 3.34 -3.06
CA VAL A 163 -0.61 2.48 -2.37
C VAL A 163 -1.94 2.63 -3.08
N GLU A 164 -2.46 1.53 -3.61
CA GLU A 164 -3.78 1.53 -4.22
C GLU A 164 -4.87 1.71 -3.16
N GLY A 165 -5.87 2.53 -3.46
CA GLY A 165 -7.02 2.74 -2.59
C GLY A 165 -7.68 4.09 -2.80
N VAL A 166 -8.94 4.20 -2.34
CA VAL A 166 -9.80 5.36 -2.58
C VAL A 166 -9.17 6.69 -2.15
N PHE A 167 -8.42 6.70 -1.03
CA PHE A 167 -7.76 7.92 -0.56
C PHE A 167 -6.61 8.36 -1.47
N THR A 168 -5.83 7.42 -1.99
CA THR A 168 -4.79 7.71 -2.98
C THR A 168 -5.44 8.26 -4.25
N SER A 169 -6.49 7.61 -4.75
CA SER A 169 -7.20 8.04 -5.96
C SER A 169 -7.79 9.44 -5.81
N LEU A 170 -8.42 9.76 -4.68
CA LEU A 170 -8.96 11.11 -4.39
C LEU A 170 -7.87 12.18 -4.27
N LEU A 171 -6.74 11.86 -3.63
CA LEU A 171 -5.61 12.78 -3.53
C LEU A 171 -4.98 13.05 -4.89
N ARG A 172 -4.87 12.03 -5.74
CA ARG A 172 -4.42 12.18 -7.13
C ARG A 172 -5.42 12.95 -7.98
N MET A 173 -6.72 12.74 -7.79
CA MET A 173 -7.74 13.52 -8.49
C MET A 173 -7.61 15.00 -8.18
N ARG A 174 -7.43 15.36 -6.90
CA ARG A 174 -7.19 16.73 -6.48
C ARG A 174 -5.97 17.33 -7.18
N GLU A 175 -4.87 16.59 -7.25
CA GLU A 175 -3.64 17.04 -7.91
C GLU A 175 -3.85 17.23 -9.43
N ALA A 176 -4.46 16.25 -10.10
CA ALA A 176 -4.72 16.31 -11.54
C ALA A 176 -5.70 17.45 -11.92
N VAL A 177 -6.71 17.72 -11.08
CA VAL A 177 -7.59 18.89 -11.24
C VAL A 177 -6.82 20.19 -11.06
N HIS A 178 -5.84 20.23 -10.15
CA HIS A 178 -5.03 21.43 -9.92
C HIS A 178 -4.02 21.67 -11.05
N SER A 179 -3.41 20.61 -11.58
CA SER A 179 -2.44 20.68 -12.67
C SER A 179 -3.07 20.78 -14.07
N GLY A 180 -4.36 20.44 -14.19
CA GLY A 180 -5.05 20.38 -15.49
C GLY A 180 -4.64 19.20 -16.38
N SER A 181 -4.04 18.16 -15.80
CA SER A 181 -3.58 16.97 -16.53
C SER A 181 -4.77 16.08 -16.91
N THR A 182 -5.20 16.12 -18.17
CA THR A 182 -6.39 15.35 -18.61
C THR A 182 -6.10 13.86 -18.65
N GLU A 183 -4.88 13.46 -19.01
CA GLU A 183 -4.45 12.06 -19.03
C GLU A 183 -4.48 11.43 -17.63
N ASP A 184 -4.04 12.19 -16.62
CA ASP A 184 -4.11 11.73 -15.23
C ASP A 184 -5.56 11.58 -14.75
N LEU A 185 -6.45 12.50 -15.13
CA LEU A 185 -7.87 12.41 -14.78
C LEU A 185 -8.53 11.14 -15.32
N GLU A 186 -8.29 10.80 -16.59
CA GLU A 186 -8.82 9.56 -17.19
C GLU A 186 -8.36 8.32 -16.41
N ARG A 187 -7.05 8.21 -16.12
CA ARG A 187 -6.50 7.11 -15.30
C ARG A 187 -7.15 7.04 -13.91
N ILE A 188 -7.31 8.19 -13.26
CA ILE A 188 -7.85 8.26 -11.89
C ILE A 188 -9.33 7.86 -11.87
N THR A 189 -10.11 8.21 -12.90
CA THR A 189 -11.51 7.76 -12.98
C THR A 189 -11.62 6.23 -13.05
N ALA A 190 -10.80 5.58 -13.86
CA ALA A 190 -10.74 4.12 -13.90
C ALA A 190 -10.30 3.50 -12.56
N ALA A 191 -9.37 4.15 -11.84
CA ALA A 191 -8.95 3.71 -10.51
C ALA A 191 -10.07 3.85 -9.47
N LEU A 192 -10.88 4.92 -9.53
CA LEU A 192 -12.01 5.14 -8.63
C LEU A 192 -13.10 4.08 -8.78
N ASP A 193 -13.37 3.62 -10.00
CA ASP A 193 -14.32 2.52 -10.24
C ASP A 193 -13.85 1.22 -9.55
N VAL A 194 -12.55 0.92 -9.65
CA VAL A 194 -11.95 -0.23 -8.96
C VAL A 194 -12.00 -0.05 -7.44
N ASP A 195 -11.76 1.16 -6.95
CA ASP A 195 -11.84 1.47 -5.52
C ASP A 195 -13.27 1.37 -4.97
N GLU A 196 -14.29 1.73 -5.76
CA GLU A 196 -15.69 1.53 -5.41
C GLU A 196 -15.98 0.04 -5.18
N GLN A 197 -15.52 -0.82 -6.09
CA GLN A 197 -15.67 -2.27 -5.97
C GLN A 197 -14.97 -2.80 -4.72
N ARG A 198 -13.73 -2.35 -4.45
CA ARG A 198 -12.98 -2.74 -3.24
C ARG A 198 -13.70 -2.33 -1.97
N MET A 199 -14.24 -1.11 -1.92
CA MET A 199 -15.02 -0.63 -0.79
C MET A 199 -16.32 -1.42 -0.61
N SER A 200 -16.98 -1.80 -1.71
CA SER A 200 -18.15 -2.69 -1.68
C SER A 200 -17.81 -4.04 -1.04
N MET A 201 -16.73 -4.69 -1.48
CA MET A 201 -16.26 -5.96 -0.91
C MET A 201 -15.88 -5.84 0.57
N ALA A 202 -15.18 -4.76 0.95
CA ALA A 202 -14.81 -4.49 2.34
C ALA A 202 -16.07 -4.35 3.21
N ARG A 203 -17.10 -3.63 2.74
CA ARG A 203 -18.38 -3.51 3.43
C ARG A 203 -19.09 -4.86 3.57
N SER A 204 -19.08 -5.71 2.53
CA SER A 204 -19.63 -7.06 2.62
C SER A 204 -18.93 -7.90 3.69
N LEU A 205 -17.60 -7.84 3.76
CA LEU A 205 -16.81 -8.55 4.79
C LEU A 205 -17.13 -8.05 6.21
N VAL A 206 -17.31 -6.73 6.38
CA VAL A 206 -17.73 -6.16 7.67
C VAL A 206 -19.12 -6.66 8.04
N GLY A 207 -20.05 -6.72 7.09
CA GLY A 207 -21.40 -7.26 7.31
C GLY A 207 -21.40 -8.73 7.74
N THR A 208 -20.60 -9.59 7.10
CA THR A 208 -20.50 -11.01 7.50
C THR A 208 -19.86 -11.17 8.88
N ARG A 209 -18.86 -10.33 9.22
CA ARG A 209 -18.27 -10.30 10.57
C ARG A 209 -19.28 -9.82 11.61
N GLN A 210 -20.09 -8.81 11.29
CA GLN A 210 -21.15 -8.34 12.18
C GLN A 210 -22.16 -9.45 12.48
N GLN A 211 -22.63 -10.17 11.46
CA GLN A 211 -23.53 -11.33 11.63
C GLN A 211 -22.88 -12.48 12.43
N ALA A 212 -21.58 -12.69 12.27
CA ALA A 212 -20.86 -13.67 13.08
C ALA A 212 -20.78 -13.23 14.55
N ILE A 213 -20.51 -11.96 14.82
CA ILE A 213 -20.48 -11.39 16.17
C ILE A 213 -21.85 -11.45 16.84
N GLU A 214 -22.93 -11.15 16.12
CA GLU A 214 -24.30 -11.28 16.64
C GLU A 214 -24.61 -12.73 17.03
N ARG A 215 -24.32 -13.71 16.17
CA ARG A 215 -24.51 -15.13 16.52
C ARG A 215 -23.69 -15.58 17.74
N MET A 216 -22.45 -15.11 17.85
CA MET A 216 -21.61 -15.40 19.03
C MET A 216 -22.17 -14.76 20.30
N LYS A 217 -22.74 -13.55 20.20
CA LYS A 217 -23.38 -12.86 21.32
C LYS A 217 -24.62 -13.62 21.80
N ASP A 218 -25.48 -14.06 20.88
CA ASP A 218 -26.68 -14.83 21.21
C ASP A 218 -26.35 -16.16 21.87
N LEU A 219 -25.38 -16.90 21.32
CA LEU A 219 -24.88 -18.14 21.91
C LEU A 219 -24.30 -17.91 23.31
N SER A 220 -23.52 -16.85 23.49
CA SER A 220 -22.95 -16.52 24.80
C SER A 220 -24.03 -16.19 25.84
N ALA A 221 -25.12 -15.52 25.43
CA ALA A 221 -26.25 -15.22 26.31
C ALA A 221 -27.00 -16.50 26.72
N GLU A 222 -27.20 -17.42 25.77
CA GLU A 222 -27.82 -18.73 26.04
C GLU A 222 -26.97 -19.57 27.00
N GLN A 223 -25.66 -19.64 26.76
CA GLN A 223 -24.71 -20.31 27.67
C GLN A 223 -24.74 -19.71 29.07
N GLN A 224 -24.81 -18.39 29.19
CA GLN A 224 -24.89 -17.73 30.50
C GLN A 224 -26.18 -18.08 31.26
N VAL A 225 -27.32 -18.18 30.57
CA VAL A 225 -28.58 -18.62 31.18
C VAL A 225 -28.50 -20.08 31.62
N GLN A 226 -27.95 -20.95 30.78
CA GLN A 226 -27.77 -22.37 31.11
C GLN A 226 -26.86 -22.55 32.33
N LEU A 227 -25.71 -21.86 32.36
CA LEU A 227 -24.78 -21.91 33.48
C LEU A 227 -25.42 -21.43 34.79
N LYS A 228 -26.19 -20.33 34.75
CA LYS A 228 -26.97 -19.87 35.93
C LYS A 228 -28.02 -20.89 36.37
N GLY A 229 -28.66 -21.59 35.42
CA GLY A 229 -29.61 -22.65 35.74
C GLY A 229 -28.95 -23.84 36.44
N ILE A 230 -27.77 -24.26 35.95
CA ILE A 230 -26.98 -25.32 36.60
C ILE A 230 -26.49 -24.85 37.98
N GLU A 231 -25.97 -23.62 38.08
CA GLU A 231 -25.55 -23.03 39.36
C GLU A 231 -26.70 -23.03 40.37
N SER A 232 -27.90 -22.57 39.98
CA SER A 232 -29.09 -22.59 40.84
C SER A 232 -29.49 -24.01 41.27
N GLN A 233 -29.45 -25.00 40.38
CA GLN A 233 -29.78 -26.38 40.75
C GLN A 233 -28.77 -27.01 41.73
N GLU A 234 -27.49 -26.66 41.63
CA GLU A 234 -26.43 -27.22 42.47
C GLU A 234 -26.23 -26.47 43.80
N LEU A 235 -26.43 -25.15 43.81
CA LEU A 235 -26.21 -24.30 44.99
C LEU A 235 -27.49 -23.88 45.71
N ASP A 236 -28.61 -23.65 45.01
CA ASP A 236 -29.82 -23.18 45.67
C ASP A 236 -30.50 -24.37 46.37
N ALA A 237 -30.70 -24.23 47.67
CA ALA A 237 -31.45 -25.20 48.43
C ALA A 237 -32.95 -25.00 48.15
N ASP A 238 -33.67 -26.09 47.85
CA ASP A 238 -35.14 -26.04 47.76
C ASP A 238 -35.71 -25.63 49.11
N LEU A 239 -36.09 -24.36 49.23
CA LEU A 239 -36.56 -23.77 50.48
C LEU A 239 -37.79 -24.50 51.01
N ALA A 240 -38.66 -25.04 50.16
CA ALA A 240 -39.83 -25.79 50.63
C ALA A 240 -39.39 -27.10 51.31
N GLN A 241 -38.44 -27.82 50.72
CA GLN A 241 -37.89 -29.04 51.30
C GLN A 241 -37.05 -28.75 52.55
N VAL A 242 -36.17 -27.76 52.51
CA VAL A 242 -35.34 -27.36 53.67
C VAL A 242 -36.20 -26.89 54.83
N ILE A 243 -37.25 -26.08 54.58
CA ILE A 243 -38.19 -25.65 55.63
C ILE A 243 -38.94 -26.86 56.19
N SER A 244 -39.42 -27.77 55.34
CA SER A 244 -40.13 -28.97 55.81
C SER A 244 -39.23 -29.90 56.63
N GLU A 245 -37.97 -30.05 56.25
CA GLU A 245 -37.03 -30.88 56.99
C GLU A 245 -36.61 -30.20 58.30
N LEU A 246 -36.45 -28.88 58.30
CA LEU A 246 -36.18 -28.10 59.50
C LEU A 246 -37.35 -28.17 60.49
N THR A 247 -38.59 -28.00 60.04
CA THR A 247 -39.78 -28.11 60.90
C THR A 247 -39.95 -29.53 61.42
N ALA A 248 -39.75 -30.56 60.59
CA ALA A 248 -39.77 -31.94 61.05
C ALA A 248 -38.70 -32.22 62.12
N ARG A 249 -37.48 -31.69 61.95
CA ARG A 249 -36.41 -31.78 62.96
C ARG A 249 -36.76 -31.01 64.23
N GLN A 250 -37.37 -29.83 64.14
CA GLN A 250 -37.86 -29.07 65.30
C GLN A 250 -38.96 -29.83 66.06
N THR A 251 -39.94 -30.39 65.36
CA THR A 251 -41.00 -31.20 65.98
C THR A 251 -40.43 -32.45 66.65
N ALA A 252 -39.47 -33.14 66.01
CA ALA A 252 -38.79 -34.28 66.60
C ALA A 252 -38.00 -33.88 67.86
N LEU A 253 -37.33 -32.73 67.83
CA LEU A 253 -36.62 -32.18 69.00
C LEU A 253 -37.59 -31.86 70.13
N GLU A 254 -38.69 -31.17 69.86
CA GLU A 254 -39.73 -30.88 70.87
C GLU A 254 -40.33 -32.16 71.46
N ALA A 255 -40.64 -33.16 70.63
CA ALA A 255 -41.11 -34.47 71.08
C ALA A 255 -40.06 -35.18 71.95
N SER A 256 -38.78 -35.10 71.59
CA SER A 256 -37.68 -35.67 72.38
C SER A 256 -37.55 -34.99 73.75
N LEU A 257 -37.71 -33.66 73.81
CA LEU A 257 -37.71 -32.90 75.04
C LEU A 257 -38.94 -33.21 75.91
N GLN A 258 -40.12 -33.38 75.30
CA GLN A 258 -41.32 -33.82 76.02
C GLN A 258 -41.18 -35.23 76.58
N LEU A 259 -40.64 -36.18 75.81
CA LEU A 259 -40.37 -37.54 76.26
C LEU A 259 -39.32 -37.56 77.38
N MET A 260 -38.25 -36.77 77.27
CA MET A 260 -37.29 -36.58 78.36
C MET A 260 -37.98 -36.00 79.61
N GLY A 261 -38.87 -35.02 79.45
CA GLY A 261 -39.66 -34.44 80.54
C GLY A 261 -40.63 -35.43 81.20
N GLN A 262 -41.26 -36.33 80.44
CA GLN A 262 -42.12 -37.40 80.96
C GLN A 262 -41.34 -38.54 81.61
N SER A 263 -40.22 -38.94 81.02
CA SER A 263 -39.30 -39.92 81.59
C SER A 263 -38.74 -39.44 82.93
N SER A 264 -38.43 -38.13 83.05
CA SER A 264 -37.99 -37.51 84.30
C SER A 264 -39.09 -37.47 85.39
N ARG A 265 -40.37 -37.67 85.06
CA ARG A 265 -41.48 -37.75 86.02
C ARG A 265 -41.86 -39.18 86.42
N ARG A 266 -41.31 -40.21 85.77
CA ARG A 266 -41.51 -41.64 86.10
C ARG A 266 -40.22 -42.31 86.61
N SER A 267 -39.34 -41.59 87.29
CA SER A 267 -38.18 -42.20 87.94
C SER A 267 -38.53 -42.59 89.38
N LEU A 268 -38.79 -43.88 89.59
CA LEU A 268 -38.64 -44.66 90.85
C LEU A 268 -39.22 -44.14 92.19
N PHE A 269 -39.74 -42.92 92.29
CA PHE A 269 -40.33 -42.32 93.50
C PHE A 269 -41.85 -42.44 93.57
N ASP A 270 -42.51 -43.03 92.55
CA ASP A 270 -43.95 -43.30 92.56
C ASP A 270 -44.24 -44.79 92.86
N TYR A 271 -43.22 -45.57 93.21
CA TYR A 271 -43.35 -46.98 93.61
C TYR A 271 -42.67 -47.32 94.95
N LEU A 272 -42.26 -46.31 95.72
CA LEU A 272 -41.86 -46.41 97.14
C LEU A 272 -42.48 -45.24 97.90
#